data_AF-A0A238X0B5-F1
#
_entry.id   AF-A0A238X0B5-F1
#
_cell.length_a   1.000
_cell.length_b   1.000
_cell.length_c   1.000
_cell.angle_alpha   90.00
_cell.angle_beta   90.00
_cell.angle_gamma   90.00
#
_symmetry.space_group_name_H-M   'P 1'
#
loop_
_entity.id
_entity.type
_entity.pdbx_description
1 polymer ?
#
loop_
_entity_poly.entity_id
_entity_poly.type
_entity_poly.pdbx_seq_one_letter_code
_entity_poly.pdbx_strand_id
1 'polypeptide(L)'
;MVLHISRPHKYPKTGVYCFRQKTPADLRKVYGKSEISWSLKTKNEDEAKLRHVEALRKQALVWRTLRTASGSIPHKNLVAIAGGFYRSLVAMIEDEPGESSIWTTMIDKFSDEEPSADALEKWFGPDADRLLREEGVSADAYSRARLCEELHKVWLQWSGFQLRRSEGDYSPDPKADRFPPKETLHMPAEASSVTETTISVSGLFNLWERDHLANGKPQKTVDDFRQKIGDLTAFLGHDDAQQVSARSFQRWPL
;
A
#
# COMPACT_ATOMS: atom_id res chain seq x y z
N MET A 1 22.47 12.55 -7.86
CA MET A 1 21.18 13.28 -7.79
C MET A 1 21.07 13.92 -6.42
N VAL A 2 21.01 15.26 -6.34
CA VAL A 2 20.89 15.98 -5.06
C VAL A 2 19.40 16.05 -4.71
N LEU A 3 19.00 15.42 -3.61
CA LEU A 3 17.67 15.64 -3.01
C LEU A 3 17.53 17.14 -2.76
N HIS A 4 16.61 17.81 -3.45
CA HIS A 4 16.28 19.20 -3.19
C HIS A 4 15.63 19.29 -1.82
N ILE A 5 16.45 19.39 -0.78
CA ILE A 5 16.00 19.67 0.58
C ILE A 5 15.36 21.07 0.55
N SER A 6 14.11 21.17 1.01
CA SER A 6 13.44 22.46 1.21
C SER A 6 14.39 23.39 1.98
N ARG A 7 14.56 24.64 1.50
CA ARG A 7 15.42 25.62 2.16
C ARG A 7 14.59 26.58 3.00
N PRO A 8 15.11 27.12 4.13
CA PRO A 8 14.47 28.21 4.85
C PRO A 8 14.26 29.39 3.89
N HIS A 9 13.02 29.86 3.76
CA HIS A 9 12.67 30.95 2.86
C HIS A 9 12.66 32.28 3.62
N LYS A 10 13.48 33.25 3.21
CA LYS A 10 13.53 34.58 3.86
C LYS A 10 12.37 35.46 3.40
N TYR A 11 11.61 36.04 4.33
CA TYR A 11 10.51 36.92 3.98
C TYR A 11 11.01 38.33 3.60
N PRO A 12 10.61 38.90 2.43
CA PRO A 12 11.19 40.14 1.92
C PRO A 12 10.97 41.36 2.81
N LYS A 13 9.79 41.47 3.46
CA LYS A 13 9.40 42.67 4.22
C LYS A 13 9.93 42.70 5.66
N THR A 14 10.14 41.53 6.28
CA THR A 14 10.48 41.45 7.72
C THR A 14 11.84 40.79 8.00
N GLY A 15 12.46 40.18 6.99
CA GLY A 15 13.73 39.46 7.10
C GLY A 15 13.66 38.17 7.92
N VAL A 16 12.47 37.77 8.38
CA VAL A 16 12.25 36.54 9.17
C VAL A 16 12.22 35.33 8.23
N TYR A 17 12.85 34.23 8.65
CA TYR A 17 12.83 32.98 7.92
C TYR A 17 11.52 32.20 8.14
N CYS A 18 11.02 31.60 7.07
CA CYS A 18 9.81 30.80 7.05
C CYS A 18 10.12 29.36 6.59
N PHE A 19 9.40 28.40 7.15
CA PHE A 19 9.28 27.07 6.60
C PHE A 19 8.29 27.13 5.44
N ARG A 20 8.63 26.51 4.31
CA ARG A 20 7.76 26.40 3.13
C ARG A 20 7.95 25.01 2.52
N GLN A 21 6.87 24.26 2.38
CA GLN A 21 6.90 22.94 1.76
C GLN A 21 5.60 22.72 0.97
N LYS A 22 5.72 22.16 -0.23
CA LYS A 22 4.54 21.76 -1.01
C LYS A 22 3.90 20.53 -0.38
N THR A 23 2.56 20.51 -0.33
CA THR A 23 1.82 19.32 0.08
C THR A 23 1.98 18.24 -0.99
N PRO A 24 2.41 17.01 -0.61
CA PRO A 24 2.50 15.86 -1.51
C PRO A 24 1.15 15.60 -2.21
N ALA A 25 1.18 15.19 -3.49
CA ALA A 25 -0.02 15.10 -4.33
C ALA A 25 -1.08 14.13 -3.78
N ASP A 26 -0.62 13.02 -3.20
CA ASP A 26 -1.40 12.02 -2.47
C ASP A 26 -2.15 12.60 -1.26
N LEU A 27 -1.57 13.61 -0.61
CA LEU A 27 -2.16 14.24 0.59
C LEU A 27 -2.94 15.52 0.29
N ARG A 28 -2.94 16.02 -0.95
CA ARG A 28 -3.64 17.28 -1.30
C ARG A 28 -5.15 17.21 -1.08
N LYS A 29 -5.78 16.08 -1.40
CA LYS A 29 -7.22 15.88 -1.21
C LYS A 29 -7.62 15.82 0.27
N VAL A 30 -6.79 15.17 1.09
CA VAL A 30 -7.07 14.97 2.53
C VAL A 30 -6.71 16.21 3.34
N TYR A 31 -5.60 16.88 3.01
CA TYR A 31 -5.09 18.03 3.76
C TYR A 31 -5.71 19.38 3.31
N GLY A 32 -6.27 19.44 2.09
CA GLY A 32 -7.01 20.60 1.56
C GLY A 32 -6.17 21.81 1.14
N LYS A 33 -4.87 21.85 1.46
CA LYS A 33 -3.95 22.93 1.06
C LYS A 33 -2.83 22.42 0.16
N SER A 34 -2.50 23.17 -0.89
CA SER A 34 -1.42 22.86 -1.84
C SER A 34 -0.02 23.14 -1.30
N GLU A 35 0.09 24.04 -0.33
CA GLU A 35 1.33 24.46 0.28
C GLU A 35 1.15 24.82 1.75
N ILE A 36 2.16 24.50 2.55
CA ILE A 36 2.26 24.88 3.96
C ILE A 36 3.40 25.87 4.14
N SER A 37 3.11 26.94 4.88
CA SER A 37 4.12 27.91 5.28
C SER A 37 3.84 28.47 6.66
N TRP A 38 4.86 28.51 7.51
CA TRP A 38 4.81 29.21 8.80
C TRP A 38 6.17 29.80 9.17
N SER A 39 6.15 30.81 10.04
CA SER A 39 7.36 31.51 10.49
C SER A 39 8.23 30.64 11.40
N LEU A 40 9.55 30.62 11.15
CA LEU A 40 10.56 30.02 12.04
C LEU A 40 10.97 30.97 13.18
N LYS A 41 10.35 32.17 13.24
CA LYS A 41 10.53 33.19 14.28
C LYS A 41 12.00 33.62 14.50
N THR A 42 12.84 33.55 13.46
CA THR A 42 14.23 34.01 13.51
C THR A 42 14.66 34.76 12.26
N LYS A 43 15.58 35.71 12.45
CA LYS A 43 16.28 36.46 11.39
C LYS A 43 17.70 35.94 11.13
N ASN A 44 18.23 35.07 12.00
CA ASN A 44 19.55 34.47 11.88
C ASN A 44 19.48 33.25 10.95
N GLU A 45 20.39 33.16 9.99
CA GLU A 45 20.42 32.10 8.97
C GLU A 45 20.75 30.72 9.57
N ASP A 46 21.73 30.64 10.47
CA ASP A 46 22.16 29.34 11.03
C ASP A 46 21.10 28.77 11.98
N GLU A 47 20.49 29.66 12.77
CA GLU A 47 19.36 29.31 13.62
C GLU A 47 18.11 28.91 12.80
N ALA A 48 17.91 29.52 11.63
CA ALA A 48 16.85 29.15 10.70
C ALA A 48 17.08 27.77 10.09
N LYS A 49 18.32 27.40 9.76
CA LYS A 49 18.66 26.05 9.26
C LYS A 49 18.32 24.98 10.30
N LEU A 50 18.70 25.19 11.56
CA LEU A 50 18.39 24.26 12.65
C LEU A 50 16.88 24.10 12.86
N ARG A 51 16.15 25.21 12.99
CA ARG A 51 14.68 25.17 13.14
C ARG A 51 13.96 24.61 11.93
N HIS A 52 14.53 24.76 10.74
CA HIS A 52 13.98 24.16 9.53
C HIS A 52 14.06 22.63 9.54
N VAL A 53 15.17 22.06 10.04
CA VAL A 53 15.30 20.60 10.19
C VAL A 53 14.25 20.06 11.15
N GLU A 54 14.03 20.73 12.28
CA GLU A 54 12.98 20.34 13.24
C GLU A 54 11.57 20.46 12.65
N ALA A 55 11.29 21.56 11.94
CA ALA A 55 10.01 21.77 11.27
C ALA A 55 9.74 20.71 10.19
N LEU A 56 10.77 20.36 9.41
CA LEU A 56 10.70 19.31 8.40
C LEU A 56 10.38 17.95 9.03
N ARG A 57 11.04 17.61 10.15
CA ARG A 57 10.80 16.36 10.89
C ARG A 57 9.37 16.28 11.42
N LYS A 58 8.88 17.37 12.04
CA LYS A 58 7.49 17.45 12.53
C LYS A 58 6.49 17.27 11.39
N GLN A 59 6.73 17.93 10.26
CA GLN A 59 5.83 17.82 9.12
C GLN A 59 5.86 16.45 8.47
N ALA A 60 7.02 15.80 8.38
CA ALA A 60 7.13 14.43 7.89
C ALA A 60 6.32 13.45 8.74
N LEU A 61 6.25 13.65 10.06
CA LEU A 61 5.39 12.86 10.94
C LEU A 61 3.91 13.05 10.61
N VAL A 62 3.46 14.29 10.39
CA VAL A 62 2.07 14.59 9.98
C VAL A 62 1.73 13.97 8.63
N TRP A 63 2.65 14.03 7.66
CA TRP A 63 2.46 13.34 6.38
C TRP A 63 2.39 11.83 6.53
N ARG A 64 3.20 11.24 7.42
CA ARG A 64 3.14 9.81 7.71
C ARG A 64 1.79 9.42 8.31
N THR A 65 1.29 10.16 9.30
CA THR A 65 0.01 9.84 9.95
C THR A 65 -1.16 9.98 8.98
N LEU A 66 -1.17 11.00 8.12
CA LEU A 66 -2.23 11.18 7.11
C LEU A 66 -2.19 10.10 6.02
N ARG A 67 -1.01 9.61 5.64
CA ARG A 67 -0.88 8.47 4.71
C ARG A 67 -1.37 7.18 5.32
N THR A 68 -1.04 6.93 6.58
CA THR A 68 -1.58 5.79 7.33
C THR A 68 -3.10 5.89 7.45
N ALA A 69 -3.65 7.08 7.71
CA ALA A 69 -5.11 7.27 7.84
C ALA A 69 -5.89 7.17 6.51
N SER A 70 -5.24 7.43 5.37
CA SER A 70 -5.88 7.39 4.04
C SER A 70 -5.77 6.02 3.35
N GLY A 71 -5.11 5.04 3.97
CA GLY A 71 -4.85 3.70 3.41
C GLY A 71 -5.74 2.59 3.98
N SER A 72 -6.99 2.89 4.32
CA SER A 72 -7.92 1.89 4.86
C SER A 72 -8.19 0.81 3.82
N ILE A 73 -7.86 -0.44 4.16
CA ILE A 73 -8.04 -1.58 3.27
C ILE A 73 -9.55 -1.78 3.05
N PRO A 74 -10.03 -1.89 1.80
CA PRO A 74 -11.43 -2.19 1.54
C PRO A 74 -11.86 -3.49 2.21
N HIS A 75 -13.07 -3.52 2.77
CA HIS A 75 -13.56 -4.70 3.50
C HIS A 75 -13.52 -5.98 2.64
N LYS A 76 -13.86 -5.89 1.35
CA LYS A 76 -13.77 -7.01 0.39
C LYS A 76 -12.35 -7.63 0.35
N ASN A 77 -11.32 -6.80 0.46
CA ASN A 77 -9.93 -7.24 0.44
C ASN A 77 -9.56 -7.93 1.76
N LEU A 78 -10.02 -7.41 2.89
CA LEU A 78 -9.86 -8.07 4.19
C LEU A 78 -10.49 -9.48 4.19
N VAL A 79 -11.70 -9.61 3.64
CA VAL A 79 -12.39 -10.90 3.51
C VAL A 79 -11.64 -11.84 2.55
N ALA A 80 -11.06 -11.33 1.47
CA ALA A 80 -10.23 -12.12 0.55
C ALA A 80 -8.96 -12.67 1.25
N ILE A 81 -8.29 -11.84 2.06
CA ILE A 81 -7.14 -12.23 2.88
C ILE A 81 -7.55 -13.31 3.89
N ALA A 82 -8.67 -13.10 4.60
CA ALA A 82 -9.21 -14.06 5.55
C ALA A 82 -9.60 -15.40 4.87
N GLY A 83 -10.06 -15.38 3.62
CA GLY A 83 -10.28 -16.60 2.83
C GLY A 83 -8.98 -17.35 2.51
N GLY A 84 -7.86 -16.63 2.35
CA GLY A 84 -6.53 -17.23 2.28
C GLY A 84 -6.20 -18.00 3.56
N PHE A 85 -6.46 -17.40 4.72
CA PHE A 85 -6.28 -18.04 6.02
C PHE A 85 -7.11 -19.32 6.18
N TYR A 86 -8.40 -19.29 5.81
CA TYR A 86 -9.27 -20.47 5.82
C TYR A 86 -8.67 -21.64 5.01
N ARG A 87 -8.24 -21.38 3.77
CA ARG A 87 -7.65 -22.41 2.89
C ARG A 87 -6.36 -22.99 3.49
N SER A 88 -5.52 -22.14 4.08
CA SER A 88 -4.30 -22.60 4.76
C SER A 88 -4.61 -23.48 5.98
N LEU A 89 -5.64 -23.13 6.76
CA LEU A 89 -6.06 -23.93 7.92
C LEU A 89 -6.63 -25.29 7.51
N VAL A 90 -7.45 -25.34 6.45
CA VAL A 90 -7.98 -26.60 5.92
C VAL A 90 -6.86 -27.51 5.40
N ALA A 91 -5.88 -26.94 4.67
CA ALA A 91 -4.75 -27.71 4.13
C ALA A 91 -3.78 -28.22 5.21
N MET A 92 -3.76 -27.60 6.40
CA MET A 92 -2.86 -27.99 7.49
C MET A 92 -3.34 -29.25 8.23
N ILE A 93 -4.65 -29.47 8.31
CA ILE A 93 -5.28 -30.54 9.11
C ILE A 93 -6.39 -31.18 8.27
N GLU A 94 -5.99 -31.89 7.21
CA GLU A 94 -6.92 -32.59 6.32
C GLU A 94 -7.09 -34.06 6.71
N ASP A 95 -5.97 -34.76 6.97
CA ASP A 95 -5.98 -36.22 7.18
C ASP A 95 -6.31 -36.65 8.61
N GLU A 96 -5.92 -35.87 9.62
CA GLU A 96 -6.14 -36.17 11.04
C GLU A 96 -6.78 -34.98 11.75
N PRO A 97 -8.12 -34.90 11.83
CA PRO A 97 -8.82 -33.76 12.43
C PRO A 97 -8.62 -33.66 13.95
N GLY A 98 -8.06 -34.67 14.61
CA GLY A 98 -7.89 -34.70 16.07
C GLY A 98 -9.19 -35.02 16.81
N GLU A 99 -9.19 -34.84 18.14
CA GLU A 99 -10.31 -35.21 19.01
C GLU A 99 -11.42 -34.14 19.04
N SER A 100 -12.68 -34.58 18.97
CA SER A 100 -13.87 -33.72 19.03
C SER A 100 -13.99 -32.91 20.33
N SER A 101 -13.55 -33.49 21.44
CA SER A 101 -13.51 -32.86 22.78
C SER A 101 -12.66 -31.58 22.79
N ILE A 102 -11.53 -31.60 22.08
CA ILE A 102 -10.60 -30.48 21.96
C ILE A 102 -11.25 -29.36 21.15
N TRP A 103 -11.88 -29.68 20.02
CA TRP A 103 -12.60 -28.69 19.21
C TRP A 103 -13.75 -28.04 19.96
N THR A 104 -14.52 -28.82 20.71
CA THR A 104 -15.64 -28.29 21.52
C THR A 104 -15.14 -27.27 22.53
N THR A 105 -14.05 -27.59 23.23
CA THR A 105 -13.44 -26.70 24.22
C THR A 105 -12.86 -25.43 23.57
N MET A 106 -12.24 -25.56 22.41
CA MET A 106 -11.71 -24.42 21.68
C MET A 106 -12.83 -23.53 21.14
N ILE A 107 -13.89 -24.09 20.57
CA ILE A 107 -15.04 -23.31 20.10
C ILE A 107 -15.63 -22.51 21.24
N ASP A 108 -15.92 -23.15 22.38
CA ASP A 108 -16.49 -22.50 23.58
C ASP A 108 -15.64 -21.29 24.01
N LYS A 109 -14.32 -21.49 24.13
CA LYS A 109 -13.36 -20.43 24.52
C LYS A 109 -13.32 -19.24 23.56
N PHE A 110 -13.57 -19.46 22.28
CA PHE A 110 -13.49 -18.42 21.25
C PHE A 110 -14.87 -17.94 20.79
N SER A 111 -15.97 -18.52 21.29
CA SER A 111 -17.35 -18.15 20.93
C SER A 111 -17.97 -17.10 21.85
N ASP A 112 -17.19 -16.52 22.77
CA ASP A 112 -17.63 -15.34 23.54
C ASP A 112 -18.32 -14.33 22.62
N GLU A 113 -19.54 -13.90 22.96
CA GLU A 113 -20.45 -13.21 22.02
C GLU A 113 -19.86 -11.91 21.44
N GLU A 114 -18.98 -11.24 22.19
CA GLU A 114 -18.22 -10.07 21.71
C GLU A 114 -16.81 -10.04 22.31
N PRO A 115 -15.80 -10.67 21.66
CA PRO A 115 -14.43 -10.57 22.13
C PRO A 115 -13.93 -9.13 21.97
N SER A 116 -13.23 -8.63 22.99
CA SER A 116 -12.67 -7.28 22.93
C SER A 116 -11.63 -7.16 21.81
N ALA A 117 -11.46 -5.95 21.28
CA ALA A 117 -10.44 -5.68 20.27
C ALA A 117 -9.04 -6.11 20.73
N ASP A 118 -8.71 -5.92 22.02
CA ASP A 118 -7.43 -6.36 22.59
C ASP A 118 -7.28 -7.90 22.61
N ALA A 119 -8.37 -8.63 22.87
CA ALA A 119 -8.36 -10.10 22.83
C ALA A 119 -8.17 -10.61 21.40
N LEU A 120 -8.91 -10.05 20.43
CA LEU A 120 -8.76 -10.35 19.01
C LEU A 120 -7.35 -10.05 18.52
N GLU A 121 -6.78 -8.93 18.95
CA GLU A 121 -5.41 -8.56 18.59
C GLU A 121 -4.37 -9.50 19.19
N LYS A 122 -4.60 -9.97 20.42
CA LYS A 122 -3.73 -10.96 21.05
C LYS A 122 -3.80 -12.33 20.37
N TRP A 123 -4.97 -12.74 19.90
CA TRP A 123 -5.18 -14.04 19.27
C TRP A 123 -4.76 -14.08 17.81
N PHE A 124 -5.16 -13.06 17.03
CA PHE A 124 -5.03 -13.07 15.57
C PHE A 124 -4.03 -12.03 15.04
N GLY A 125 -3.51 -11.14 15.87
CA GLY A 125 -2.54 -10.11 15.46
C GLY A 125 -1.30 -10.69 14.74
N PRO A 126 -0.65 -11.75 15.24
CA PRO A 126 0.48 -12.37 14.55
C PRO A 126 0.12 -12.93 13.17
N ASP A 127 -1.03 -13.58 13.03
CA ASP A 127 -1.52 -14.09 11.75
C ASP A 127 -1.91 -12.96 10.79
N ALA A 128 -2.55 -11.91 11.30
CA ALA A 128 -2.85 -10.70 10.53
C ALA A 128 -1.57 -10.09 9.96
N ASP A 129 -0.51 -9.94 10.76
CA ASP A 129 0.76 -9.37 10.31
C ASP A 129 1.48 -10.28 9.29
N ARG A 130 1.39 -11.61 9.47
CA ARG A 130 1.92 -12.59 8.53
C ARG A 130 1.19 -12.51 7.18
N LEU A 131 -0.14 -12.55 7.20
CA LEU A 131 -0.97 -12.52 5.99
C LEU A 131 -0.82 -11.20 5.23
N LEU A 132 -0.81 -10.06 5.93
CA LEU A 132 -0.58 -8.76 5.30
C LEU A 132 0.80 -8.68 4.64
N ARG A 133 1.82 -9.29 5.24
CA ARG A 133 3.17 -9.37 4.68
C ARG A 133 3.25 -10.27 3.45
N GLU A 134 2.61 -11.44 3.49
CA GLU A 134 2.52 -12.37 2.36
C GLU A 134 1.85 -11.71 1.14
N GLU A 135 0.83 -10.90 1.38
CA GLU A 135 0.10 -10.17 0.33
C GLU A 135 0.77 -8.84 -0.06
N GLY A 136 1.85 -8.43 0.62
CA GLY A 136 2.57 -7.19 0.35
C GLY A 136 1.78 -5.91 0.66
N VAL A 137 0.74 -6.00 1.50
CA VAL A 137 -0.16 -4.89 1.83
C VAL A 137 0.21 -4.27 3.18
N SER A 138 0.32 -2.95 3.23
CA SER A 138 0.47 -2.22 4.50
C SER A 138 -0.90 -1.83 5.04
N ALA A 139 -1.25 -2.30 6.24
CA ALA A 139 -2.50 -1.95 6.92
C ALA A 139 -2.31 -0.85 7.97
N ASP A 140 -3.33 0.01 8.11
CA ASP A 140 -3.49 0.88 9.27
C ASP A 140 -4.11 0.11 10.46
N ALA A 141 -4.13 0.72 11.65
CA ALA A 141 -4.67 0.10 12.87
C ALA A 141 -6.15 -0.27 12.75
N TYR A 142 -6.93 0.51 12.00
CA TYR A 142 -8.36 0.26 11.81
C TYR A 142 -8.63 -0.95 10.90
N SER A 143 -7.87 -1.07 9.82
CA SER A 143 -7.91 -2.20 8.89
C SER A 143 -7.35 -3.46 9.52
N ARG A 144 -6.34 -3.31 10.38
CA ARG A 144 -5.78 -4.41 11.17
C ARG A 144 -6.79 -4.97 12.16
N ALA A 145 -7.47 -4.11 12.94
CA ALA A 145 -8.54 -4.55 13.85
C ALA A 145 -9.65 -5.30 13.11
N ARG A 146 -10.13 -4.75 11.98
CA ARG A 146 -11.14 -5.43 11.14
C ARG A 146 -10.64 -6.73 10.52
N LEU A 147 -9.35 -6.84 10.20
CA LEU A 147 -8.77 -8.10 9.74
C LEU A 147 -8.84 -9.14 10.86
N CYS A 148 -8.47 -8.79 12.09
CA CYS A 148 -8.56 -9.69 13.24
C CYS A 148 -9.99 -10.17 13.50
N GLU A 149 -11.00 -9.29 13.33
CA GLU A 149 -12.42 -9.68 13.39
C GLU A 149 -12.80 -10.68 12.29
N GLU A 150 -12.37 -10.46 11.04
CA GLU A 150 -12.64 -11.40 9.94
C GLU A 150 -11.92 -12.74 10.14
N LEU A 151 -10.69 -12.73 10.66
CA LEU A 151 -9.94 -13.95 11.00
C LEU A 151 -10.64 -14.74 12.10
N HIS A 152 -11.22 -14.08 13.10
CA HIS A 152 -12.00 -14.73 14.15
C HIS A 152 -13.25 -15.42 13.61
N LYS A 153 -14.01 -14.76 12.72
CA LYS A 153 -15.16 -15.37 12.02
C LYS A 153 -14.75 -16.59 11.20
N VAL A 154 -13.60 -16.50 10.51
CA VAL A 154 -13.03 -17.62 9.75
C VAL A 154 -12.66 -18.77 10.67
N TRP A 155 -12.02 -18.47 11.80
CA TRP A 155 -11.61 -19.46 12.77
C TRP A 155 -12.81 -20.22 13.34
N LEU A 156 -13.89 -19.52 13.72
CA LEU A 156 -15.14 -20.13 14.21
C LEU A 156 -15.80 -21.02 13.15
N GLN A 157 -15.82 -20.57 11.89
CA GLN A 157 -16.33 -21.38 10.79
C GLN A 157 -15.49 -22.66 10.61
N TRP A 158 -14.17 -22.52 10.60
CA TRP A 158 -13.25 -23.63 10.39
C TRP A 158 -13.26 -24.62 11.56
N SER A 159 -13.29 -24.15 12.81
CA SER A 159 -13.33 -25.04 13.98
C SER A 159 -14.63 -25.84 14.06
N GLY A 160 -15.77 -25.22 13.73
CA GLY A 160 -17.04 -25.94 13.57
C GLY A 160 -17.00 -26.97 12.44
N PHE A 161 -16.30 -26.66 11.34
CA PHE A 161 -16.08 -27.62 10.26
C PHE A 161 -15.18 -28.79 10.70
N GLN A 162 -14.11 -28.52 11.44
CA GLN A 162 -13.21 -29.54 11.96
C GLN A 162 -13.86 -30.43 13.01
N LEU A 163 -14.75 -29.88 13.85
CA LEU A 163 -15.54 -30.68 14.78
C LEU A 163 -16.36 -31.75 14.04
N ARG A 164 -17.09 -31.37 12.99
CA ARG A 164 -17.85 -32.34 12.17
C ARG A 164 -16.95 -33.41 11.55
N ARG A 165 -15.77 -33.03 11.05
CA ARG A 165 -14.78 -33.99 10.52
C ARG A 165 -14.29 -34.97 11.59
N SER A 166 -14.02 -34.48 12.80
CA SER A 166 -13.63 -35.34 13.94
C SER A 166 -14.72 -36.32 14.36
N GLU A 167 -15.98 -36.04 14.03
CA GLU A 167 -17.13 -36.94 14.22
C GLU A 167 -17.38 -37.87 13.02
N GLY A 168 -16.58 -37.76 11.96
CA GLY A 168 -16.64 -38.58 10.76
C GLY A 168 -17.40 -37.98 9.57
N ASP A 169 -17.90 -36.74 9.67
CA ASP A 169 -18.55 -36.04 8.56
C ASP A 169 -17.53 -35.21 7.75
N TYR A 170 -17.10 -35.78 6.63
CA TYR A 170 -16.17 -35.15 5.67
C TYR A 170 -16.87 -34.42 4.52
N SER A 171 -18.18 -34.18 4.61
CA SER A 171 -18.90 -33.40 3.59
C SER A 171 -18.27 -32.01 3.43
N PRO A 172 -18.25 -31.41 2.22
CA PRO A 172 -17.67 -30.08 2.01
C PRO A 172 -18.29 -28.99 2.91
N ASP A 173 -17.51 -27.98 3.32
CA ASP A 173 -18.04 -26.84 4.06
C ASP A 173 -18.94 -25.97 3.16
N PRO A 174 -20.25 -25.84 3.44
CA PRO A 174 -21.18 -25.08 2.62
C PRO A 174 -20.89 -23.57 2.58
N LYS A 175 -20.08 -23.05 3.51
CA LYS A 175 -19.72 -21.63 3.57
C LYS A 175 -18.33 -21.32 2.99
N ALA A 176 -17.63 -22.32 2.43
CA ALA A 176 -16.29 -22.13 1.88
C ALA A 176 -16.25 -21.16 0.67
N ASP A 177 -17.31 -21.10 -0.13
CA ASP A 177 -17.36 -20.28 -1.36
C ASP A 177 -17.66 -18.80 -1.11
N ARG A 178 -17.83 -18.36 0.14
CA ARG A 178 -18.14 -16.96 0.45
C ARG A 178 -16.97 -16.00 0.28
N PHE A 179 -15.74 -16.51 0.18
CA PHE A 179 -14.54 -15.68 0.15
C PHE A 179 -14.27 -15.16 -1.26
N PRO A 180 -14.08 -13.83 -1.45
CA PRO A 180 -13.72 -13.28 -2.74
C PRO A 180 -12.38 -13.81 -3.27
N PRO A 181 -12.19 -13.89 -4.59
CA PRO A 181 -10.91 -14.22 -5.20
C PRO A 181 -9.82 -13.21 -4.83
N LYS A 182 -8.59 -13.70 -4.65
CA LYS A 182 -7.42 -12.88 -4.28
C LYS A 182 -7.07 -11.80 -5.30
N GLU A 183 -7.42 -11.99 -6.56
CA GLU A 183 -7.13 -11.04 -7.66
C GLU A 183 -7.86 -9.69 -7.50
N THR A 184 -8.81 -9.60 -6.56
CA THR A 184 -9.49 -8.34 -6.23
C THR A 184 -8.65 -7.36 -5.38
N LEU A 185 -7.39 -7.68 -5.06
CA LEU A 185 -6.51 -6.84 -4.23
C LEU A 185 -6.12 -5.50 -4.88
N HIS A 186 -6.50 -5.27 -6.13
CA HIS A 186 -6.43 -3.95 -6.73
C HIS A 186 -7.42 -3.00 -6.03
N MET A 187 -6.88 -2.05 -5.26
CA MET A 187 -7.54 -0.77 -4.99
C MET A 187 -8.19 -0.28 -6.30
N PRO A 188 -9.38 0.34 -6.30
CA PRO A 188 -9.99 0.83 -7.54
C PRO A 188 -9.15 1.99 -8.08
N ALA A 189 -8.11 1.64 -8.83
CA ALA A 189 -7.51 2.44 -9.87
C ALA A 189 -8.09 1.88 -11.16
N GLU A 190 -8.75 2.76 -11.90
CA GLU A 190 -9.46 2.48 -13.14
C GLU A 190 -8.70 1.50 -14.04
N ALA A 191 -9.50 0.60 -14.60
CA ALA A 191 -9.16 -0.42 -15.58
C ALA A 191 -7.95 -0.08 -16.47
N SER A 192 -6.97 -0.99 -16.47
CA SER A 192 -6.22 -1.36 -17.67
C SER A 192 -5.53 -2.70 -17.41
N SER A 193 -6.08 -3.73 -18.04
CA SER A 193 -5.42 -5.02 -18.28
C SER A 193 -4.05 -4.80 -18.93
N VAL A 194 -2.97 -5.30 -18.32
CA VAL A 194 -1.70 -5.51 -19.04
C VAL A 194 -1.07 -6.83 -18.62
N THR A 195 -1.04 -7.71 -19.61
CA THR A 195 -0.25 -8.93 -19.78
C THR A 195 1.23 -8.69 -19.49
N GLU A 196 1.86 -9.65 -18.80
CA GLU A 196 3.31 -9.92 -18.72
C GLU A 196 4.27 -8.73 -18.51
N THR A 197 4.78 -8.68 -17.28
CA THR A 197 5.83 -7.82 -16.74
C THR A 197 7.12 -7.81 -17.58
N THR A 198 7.14 -7.02 -18.64
CA THR A 198 8.36 -6.41 -19.20
C THR A 198 8.26 -4.90 -18.99
N ILE A 199 9.22 -4.33 -18.26
CA ILE A 199 9.26 -2.88 -18.03
C ILE A 199 9.63 -2.26 -19.36
N SER A 200 8.67 -1.66 -20.07
CA SER A 200 8.93 -1.09 -21.38
C SER A 200 9.39 0.37 -21.33
N VAL A 201 10.22 0.79 -22.30
CA VAL A 201 10.67 2.19 -22.45
C VAL A 201 9.46 3.10 -22.69
N SER A 202 8.53 2.64 -23.53
CA SER A 202 7.25 3.31 -23.78
C SER A 202 6.36 3.37 -22.53
N GLY A 203 6.34 2.31 -21.72
CA GLY A 203 5.61 2.26 -20.45
C GLY A 203 6.13 3.27 -19.42
N LEU A 204 7.45 3.40 -19.30
CA LEU A 204 8.09 4.41 -18.46
C LEU A 204 7.79 5.84 -18.95
N PHE A 205 7.77 6.05 -20.28
CA PHE A 205 7.38 7.34 -20.85
C PHE A 205 5.92 7.69 -20.54
N ASN A 206 4.99 6.76 -20.65
CA ASN A 206 3.57 7.00 -20.34
C ASN A 206 3.35 7.39 -18.88
N LEU A 207 4.09 6.78 -17.96
CA LEU A 207 4.08 7.15 -16.55
C LEU A 207 4.58 8.58 -16.34
N TRP A 208 5.66 8.96 -17.02
CA TRP A 208 6.18 10.33 -16.99
C TRP A 208 5.21 11.34 -17.64
N GLU A 209 4.58 11.01 -18.77
CA GLU A 209 3.61 11.85 -19.46
C GLU A 209 2.44 12.19 -18.52
N ARG A 210 1.87 11.18 -17.88
CA ARG A 210 0.78 11.35 -16.91
C ARG A 210 1.18 12.34 -15.80
N ASP A 211 2.37 12.17 -15.23
CA ASP A 211 2.87 13.05 -14.18
C ASP A 211 3.19 14.46 -14.73
N HIS A 212 3.70 14.57 -15.95
CA HIS A 212 4.03 15.84 -16.59
C HIS A 212 2.78 16.71 -16.81
N LEU A 213 1.72 16.10 -17.35
CA LEU A 213 0.43 16.75 -17.61
C LEU A 213 -0.34 17.05 -16.32
N ALA A 214 -0.33 16.14 -15.35
CA ALA A 214 -0.92 16.38 -14.03
C ALA A 214 -0.25 17.54 -13.27
N ASN A 215 1.00 17.87 -13.62
CA ASN A 215 1.72 19.03 -13.10
C ASN A 215 1.48 20.33 -13.90
N GLY A 216 0.54 20.34 -14.86
CA GLY A 216 0.14 21.51 -15.64
C GLY A 216 1.21 22.00 -16.62
N LYS A 217 2.13 21.11 -17.03
CA LYS A 217 3.20 21.45 -17.96
C LYS A 217 2.74 21.29 -19.43
N PRO A 218 3.43 21.93 -20.39
CA PRO A 218 2.93 22.03 -21.77
C PRO A 218 2.92 20.69 -22.51
N GLN A 219 1.81 20.39 -23.19
CA GLN A 219 1.63 19.22 -24.06
C GLN A 219 2.71 19.12 -25.14
N LYS A 220 3.17 20.26 -25.67
CA LYS A 220 4.25 20.33 -26.66
C LYS A 220 5.53 19.61 -26.19
N THR A 221 5.83 19.67 -24.89
CA THR A 221 6.98 18.95 -24.32
C THR A 221 6.76 17.45 -24.38
N VAL A 222 5.54 17.00 -24.09
CA VAL A 222 5.20 15.58 -24.19
C VAL A 222 5.36 15.09 -25.63
N ASP A 223 4.88 15.86 -26.61
CA ASP A 223 4.95 15.49 -28.03
C ASP A 223 6.41 15.42 -28.52
N ASP A 224 7.26 16.40 -28.16
CA ASP A 224 8.69 16.39 -28.48
C ASP A 224 9.42 15.18 -27.90
N PHE A 225 9.11 14.80 -26.65
CA PHE A 225 9.72 13.63 -26.01
C PHE A 225 9.14 12.32 -26.53
N ARG A 226 7.86 12.27 -26.92
CA ARG A 226 7.24 11.09 -27.54
C ARG A 226 7.94 10.73 -28.84
N GLN A 227 8.25 11.72 -29.68
CA GLN A 227 9.02 11.51 -30.91
C GLN A 227 10.39 10.89 -30.61
N LYS A 228 11.12 11.43 -29.64
CA LYS A 228 12.44 10.92 -29.24
C LYS A 228 12.41 9.51 -28.68
N ILE A 229 11.36 9.16 -27.93
CA ILE A 229 11.16 7.79 -27.44
C ILE A 229 10.84 6.84 -28.59
N GLY A 230 10.02 7.28 -29.56
CA GLY A 230 9.74 6.52 -30.77
C GLY A 230 11.01 6.23 -31.58
N ASP A 231 11.85 7.25 -31.79
CA ASP A 231 13.15 7.09 -32.45
C ASP A 231 14.02 6.10 -31.65
N LEU A 232 14.09 6.26 -30.32
CA LEU A 232 14.88 5.42 -29.41
C LEU A 232 14.51 3.94 -29.51
N THR A 233 13.22 3.64 -29.44
CA THR A 233 12.71 2.27 -29.58
C THR A 233 12.99 1.71 -30.98
N ALA A 234 12.88 2.53 -32.03
CA ALA A 234 13.17 2.11 -33.40
C ALA A 234 14.65 1.73 -33.61
N PHE A 235 15.59 2.48 -33.03
CA PHE A 235 17.02 2.18 -33.13
C PHE A 235 17.47 1.05 -32.21
N LEU A 236 16.86 0.90 -31.02
CA LEU A 236 17.13 -0.24 -30.14
C LEU A 236 16.54 -1.54 -30.71
N GLY A 237 15.49 -1.46 -31.52
CA GLY A 237 14.81 -2.62 -32.11
C GLY A 237 13.96 -3.41 -31.11
N HIS A 238 13.88 -2.95 -29.86
CA HIS A 238 13.07 -3.52 -28.78
C HIS A 238 12.56 -2.42 -27.87
N ASP A 239 11.44 -2.67 -27.18
CA ASP A 239 10.84 -1.74 -26.21
C ASP A 239 11.17 -2.12 -24.76
N ASP A 240 12.06 -3.11 -24.53
CA ASP A 240 12.46 -3.54 -23.18
C ASP A 240 13.48 -2.56 -22.55
N ALA A 241 13.08 -1.90 -21.45
CA ALA A 241 13.93 -0.95 -20.74
C ALA A 241 15.09 -1.61 -19.99
N GLN A 242 15.00 -2.90 -19.66
CA GLN A 242 16.05 -3.62 -18.93
C GLN A 242 17.23 -4.01 -19.84
N GLN A 243 17.02 -4.04 -21.16
CA GLN A 243 18.04 -4.31 -22.16
C GLN A 243 18.81 -3.05 -22.61
N VAL A 244 18.38 -1.87 -22.14
CA VAL A 244 19.04 -0.60 -22.45
C VAL A 244 20.34 -0.47 -21.65
N SER A 245 21.48 -0.55 -22.34
CA SER A 245 22.81 -0.43 -21.73
C SER A 245 23.54 0.84 -22.15
N ALA A 246 24.49 1.30 -21.33
CA ALA A 246 25.33 2.46 -21.66
C ALA A 246 26.12 2.29 -22.98
N ARG A 247 26.42 1.05 -23.39
CA ARG A 247 27.05 0.76 -24.69
C ARG A 247 26.10 0.96 -25.87
N SER A 248 24.80 0.75 -25.69
CA SER A 248 23.78 0.94 -26.72
C SER A 248 23.69 2.40 -27.18
N PHE A 249 24.03 3.36 -26.29
CA PHE A 249 24.03 4.79 -26.61
C PHE A 249 25.29 5.31 -27.31
N GLN A 250 26.38 4.54 -27.37
CA GLN A 250 27.61 4.99 -28.06
C GLN A 250 27.47 5.05 -29.59
N ARG A 251 26.46 4.39 -30.15
CA ARG A 251 26.17 4.36 -31.58
C ARG A 251 24.96 5.23 -31.97
N TRP A 252 24.40 5.98 -31.01
CA TRP A 252 23.24 6.84 -31.23
C TRP A 252 23.65 8.17 -31.88
N PRO A 253 23.16 8.52 -33.08
CA PRO A 253 23.34 9.85 -33.64
C PRO A 253 22.38 10.84 -32.93
N LEU A 254 22.94 11.84 -32.25
CA LEU A 254 22.20 12.93 -31.59
C LEU A 254 21.37 13.77 -32.56
#